data_AF-A0A3D4TVL1-F1
#
_entry.id   AF-A0A3D4TVL1-F1
#
_cell.length_a   1.000
_cell.length_b   1.000
_cell.length_c   1.000
_cell.angle_alpha   90.00
_cell.angle_beta   90.00
_cell.angle_gamma   90.00
#
_symmetry.space_group_name_H-M   'P 1'
#
loop_
_entity.id
_entity.type
_entity.pdbx_description
1 polymer ?
#
loop_
_entity_poly.entity_id
_entity_poly.type
_entity_poly.pdbx_seq_one_letter_code
_entity_poly.pdbx_strand_id
1 'polypeptide(L)' 'MLLREFVKEKRSVNKLTQQDLAEKAGVGLRFVRDLEQGKESLRLDKVNQVLQLFGFQVGAIPLTRNSSVDEKG' A
#
# COMPACT_ATOMS: atom_id res chain seq x y z
N MET A 1 8.61 1.36 -6.63
CA MET A 1 7.17 1.57 -6.36
C MET A 1 6.91 1.24 -4.90
N LEU A 2 6.24 2.14 -4.18
CA LEU A 2 5.86 1.95 -2.78
C LEU A 2 4.50 1.24 -2.67
N LEU A 3 4.23 0.62 -1.51
CA LEU A 3 2.98 -0.08 -1.25
C LEU A 3 1.73 0.78 -1.53
N ARG A 4 1.72 2.04 -1.08
CA ARG A 4 0.59 2.98 -1.27
C ARG A 4 0.29 3.26 -2.74
N GLU A 5 1.35 3.37 -3.56
CA GLU A 5 1.26 3.65 -4.99
C GLU A 5 0.69 2.43 -5.69
N PHE A 6 1.23 1.24 -5.37
CA PHE A 6 0.77 -0.03 -5.92
C PHE A 6 -0.72 -0.28 -5.66
N VAL A 7 -1.18 -0.10 -4.41
CA VAL A 7 -2.58 -0.31 -4.04
C VAL A 7 -3.48 0.68 -4.78
N LYS A 8 -3.10 1.96 -4.85
CA LYS A 8 -3.87 3.00 -5.54
C LYS A 8 -3.95 2.76 -7.05
N GLU A 9 -2.86 2.30 -7.65
CA GLU A 9 -2.80 1.93 -9.07
C GLU A 9 -3.71 0.73 -9.35
N LYS A 10 -3.56 -0.37 -8.61
CA LYS A 10 -4.41 -1.57 -8.76
C LYS A 10 -5.88 -1.24 -8.59
N ARG A 11 -6.23 -0.41 -7.60
CA ARG A 11 -7.60 0.06 -7.41
C ARG A 11 -8.12 0.82 -8.64
N SER A 12 -7.34 1.75 -9.16
CA SER A 12 -7.71 2.58 -10.31
C SER A 12 -7.88 1.76 -11.60
N VAL A 13 -6.96 0.83 -11.88
CA VAL A 13 -7.03 -0.06 -13.06
C VAL A 13 -8.26 -0.97 -13.02
N ASN A 14 -8.65 -1.42 -11.81
CA ASN A 14 -9.86 -2.22 -11.61
C ASN A 14 -11.15 -1.37 -11.48
N LYS A 15 -11.06 -0.05 -11.68
CA LYS A 15 -12.20 0.90 -11.61
C LYS A 15 -12.96 0.83 -10.28
N LEU A 16 -12.25 0.57 -9.18
CA LEU A 16 -12.83 0.52 -7.84
C LEU A 16 -12.74 1.88 -7.16
N THR A 17 -13.81 2.28 -6.47
CA THR A 17 -13.71 3.36 -5.48
C THR A 17 -12.98 2.87 -4.23
N GLN A 18 -12.56 3.78 -3.35
CA GLN A 18 -11.98 3.39 -2.06
C GLN A 18 -12.96 2.58 -1.20
N GLN A 19 -14.26 2.87 -1.33
CA GLN A 19 -15.32 2.14 -0.65
C GLN A 19 -15.45 0.72 -1.20
N ASP A 20 -15.49 0.55 -2.53
CA ASP A 20 -15.56 -0.79 -3.14
C ASP A 20 -14.37 -1.66 -2.74
N LEU A 21 -13.16 -1.08 -2.70
CA LEU A 21 -11.96 -1.79 -2.27
C LEU A 21 -12.06 -2.21 -0.80
N ALA A 22 -12.53 -1.32 0.07
CA ALA A 22 -12.69 -1.59 1.50
C ALA A 22 -13.68 -2.75 1.74
N GLU A 23 -14.84 -2.69 1.09
CA GLU A 23 -15.89 -3.70 1.18
C GLU A 23 -15.41 -5.06 0.66
N LYS A 24 -14.78 -5.09 -0.54
CA LYS A 24 -14.25 -6.33 -1.11
C LYS A 24 -13.13 -6.94 -0.26
N ALA A 25 -12.29 -6.12 0.38
CA ALA A 25 -11.18 -6.59 1.20
C ALA A 25 -11.61 -6.98 2.63
N GLY A 26 -12.84 -6.67 3.03
CA GLY A 26 -13.31 -6.88 4.41
C GLY A 26 -12.59 -5.98 5.43
N VAL A 27 -12.24 -4.75 5.03
CA VAL A 27 -11.58 -3.75 5.88
C VAL A 27 -12.40 -2.47 5.96
N GLY A 28 -12.16 -1.64 6.99
CA GLY A 28 -12.84 -0.35 7.08
C GLY A 28 -12.34 0.65 6.03
N LEU A 29 -13.23 1.52 5.54
CA LEU A 29 -12.87 2.58 4.56
C LEU A 29 -11.70 3.45 5.02
N ARG A 30 -11.63 3.77 6.32
CA ARG A 30 -10.50 4.53 6.89
C ARG A 30 -9.17 3.81 6.70
N PHE A 31 -9.15 2.48 6.78
CA PHE A 31 -7.93 1.70 6.55
C PHE A 31 -7.42 1.86 5.11
N VAL A 32 -8.30 1.78 4.11
CA VAL A 32 -7.92 1.99 2.70
C VAL A 32 -7.37 3.40 2.48
N ARG A 33 -7.98 4.42 3.08
CA ARG A 33 -7.48 5.81 3.01
C ARG A 33 -6.09 5.94 3.64
N ASP A 34 -5.93 5.45 4.86
CA ASP A 34 -4.65 5.46 5.58
C ASP A 34 -3.55 4.74 4.75
N LEU A 35 -3.89 3.61 4.14
CA LEU A 35 -3.00 2.82 3.27
C LEU A 35 -2.59 3.59 2.01
N GLU A 36 -3.53 4.16 1.27
CA GLU A 36 -3.24 4.91 0.04
C GLU A 36 -2.55 6.25 0.28
N GLN A 37 -2.76 6.86 1.45
CA GLN A 37 -2.04 8.06 1.88
C GLN A 37 -0.63 7.74 2.38
N GLY A 38 -0.32 6.47 2.64
CA GLY A 38 0.99 6.04 3.11
C GLY A 38 1.22 6.35 4.59
N LYS A 39 0.21 6.14 5.42
CA LYS A 39 0.35 6.20 6.88
C LYS A 39 1.53 5.33 7.33
N GLU A 40 2.34 5.86 8.24
CA GLU A 40 3.58 5.21 8.71
C GLU A 40 3.33 3.85 9.36
N SER A 41 2.21 3.71 10.08
CA SER A 41 1.84 2.48 10.78
C SER A 41 0.50 1.92 10.28
N LEU A 42 0.55 0.66 9.85
CA LEU A 42 -0.59 -0.12 9.41
C LEU A 42 -0.48 -1.55 9.95
N ARG A 43 -1.63 -2.16 10.19
CA ARG A 43 -1.72 -3.56 10.60
C ARG A 43 -1.42 -4.48 9.41
N LEU A 44 -0.38 -5.31 9.53
CA LEU A 44 0.11 -6.16 8.45
C LEU A 44 -0.95 -7.17 7.94
N ASP A 45 -1.73 -7.75 8.85
CA ASP A 45 -2.84 -8.65 8.50
C ASP A 45 -3.86 -7.97 7.59
N LYS A 46 -4.16 -6.70 7.86
CA LYS A 46 -5.09 -5.90 7.06
C LYS A 46 -4.50 -5.46 5.73
N VAL A 47 -3.19 -5.18 5.68
CA VAL A 47 -2.49 -4.95 4.41
C VAL A 47 -2.60 -6.19 3.53
N ASN A 48 -2.34 -7.38 4.08
CA ASN A 48 -2.45 -8.63 3.33
C ASN A 48 -3.88 -8.92 2.85
N GLN A 49 -4.93 -8.60 3.64
CA GLN A 49 -6.32 -8.71 3.16
C GLN A 49 -6.58 -7.89 1.88
N VAL A 50 -6.05 -6.66 1.81
CA VAL A 50 -6.17 -5.82 0.62
C VAL A 50 -5.34 -6.39 -0.55
N LEU A 51 -4.10 -6.82 -0.29
CA LEU A 51 -3.21 -7.33 -1.34
C LEU A 51 -3.68 -8.65 -1.96
N GLN A 52 -4.33 -9.52 -1.17
CA GLN A 52 -4.85 -10.80 -1.63
C GLN A 52 -5.91 -10.67 -2.72
N LEU A 53 -6.69 -9.57 -2.71
CA LEU A 53 -7.64 -9.27 -3.81
C LEU A 53 -6.96 -9.14 -5.17
N PHE A 54 -5.68 -8.78 -5.17
CA PHE A 54 -4.88 -8.61 -6.38
C PHE A 54 -3.91 -9.76 -6.60
N GLY A 55 -3.91 -10.80 -5.74
CA GLY A 55 -2.98 -11.92 -5.81
C GLY A 55 -1.59 -11.63 -5.23
N PHE A 56 -1.48 -10.68 -4.28
CA PHE A 56 -0.20 -10.28 -3.68
C PHE A 56 -0.21 -10.49 -2.16
N GLN A 57 0.99 -10.44 -1.59
CA GLN A 57 1.22 -10.39 -0.14
C GLN A 57 2.45 -9.51 0.15
N VAL A 58 2.56 -9.03 1.38
CA VAL A 58 3.77 -8.36 1.86
C VAL A 58 4.95 -9.33 1.91
N GLY A 59 6.14 -8.81 1.65
CA GLY A 59 7.39 -9.58 1.71
C GLY A 59 8.59 -8.67 1.94
N ALA A 60 9.71 -9.26 2.34
CA ALA A 60 10.97 -8.55 2.46
C ALA A 60 11.50 -8.18 1.07
N ILE A 61 11.89 -6.91 0.90
CA ILE A 61 12.57 -6.42 -0.30
C ILE A 61 13.90 -5.75 0.11
N PRO A 62 14.92 -5.72 -0.76
CA PRO A 62 16.13 -4.97 -0.49
C PRO A 62 15.83 -3.50 -0.22
N LEU A 63 16.46 -2.93 0.81
CA LEU A 63 16.36 -1.50 1.08
C LEU A 63 17.25 -0.74 0.09
N THR A 64 16.66 0.03 -0.81
CA THR A 64 17.40 0.99 -1.62
C THR A 64 17.86 2.14 -0.73
N ARG A 65 19.12 2.11 -0.28
CA ARG A 65 19.75 3.30 0.30
C ARG A 65 20.03 4.24 -0.86
N ASN A 66 19.22 5.29 -1.02
CA ASN A 66 19.66 6.43 -1.81
C ASN A 66 20.88 7.00 -1.10
N SER A 67 22.07 6.78 -1.66
CA SER A 67 23.29 7.44 -1.25
C SER A 67 23.20 8.92 -1.63
N SER A 68 22.45 9.72 -0.87
CA SER A 68 22.67 11.16 -0.85
C SER A 68 24.01 11.36 -0.15
N VAL A 69 25.05 11.47 -0.97
CA VAL A 69 26.34 12.01 -0.59
C VAL A 69 26.11 13.47 -0.22
N ASP A 70 25.82 13.73 1.06
CA ASP A 70 26.08 15.04 1.65
C ASP A 70 27.59 15.10 1.94
N GLU A 71 28.39 15.25 0.89
CA GLU A 71 29.75 15.78 1.00
C GLU A 71 29.62 17.25 1.40
N LYS A 72 29.51 17.50 2.70
CA LYS A 72 29.96 18.77 3.28
C LYS A 72 31.48 18.75 3.25
N GLY A 73 32.05 19.27 2.17
CA GLY A 73 33.40 19.80 2.08
C GLY A 73 33.35 21.32 2.03
#